data_AF-A0A9P4DY69-F1
#
_entry.id   AF-A0A9P4DY69-F1
#
_cell.length_a   1.000
_cell.length_b   1.000
_cell.length_c   1.000
_cell.angle_alpha   90.00
_cell.angle_beta   90.00
_cell.angle_gamma   90.00
#
_symmetry.space_group_name_H-M   'P 1'
#
loop_
_entity.id
_entity.type
_entity.pdbx_description
1 polymer ?
#
loop_
_entity_poly.entity_id
_entity_poly.type
_entity_poly.pdbx_seq_one_letter_code
_entity_poly.pdbx_strand_id
1 'polypeptide(L)'
;MKTTRKCNFCSKSFVTRSGVQKYCSEACQAEAKRARTEQKNNLFKAVRPLMEIQHQEYLTFSKAAVLMGCSRQYIYKLVALGKLKASRISNRMAFIRKTDIERMLEGNPYHRVLPGSTSTPRKSASSSPLAKKEKREKETYEVLDFYSGEEVMSLFKVRQSWLYTTAKRNRIPICRIAGKNYYSKKHVDEFFGMAIDTSNITDWLLIEEAEELFGMKPSALRAYAYRHKIPTKREYGRTYYSKSHLDELRR
;
A
#
# COMPACT_ATOMS: atom_id res chain seq x y z
N MET A 1 34.38 -35.45 -12.82
CA MET A 1 33.76 -36.06 -11.61
C MET A 1 32.24 -35.94 -11.73
N LYS A 2 31.47 -36.99 -11.43
CA LYS A 2 30.00 -36.95 -11.47
C LYS A 2 29.50 -36.24 -10.21
N THR A 3 28.90 -35.06 -10.35
CA THR A 3 28.38 -34.28 -9.21
C THR A 3 27.10 -34.91 -8.66
N THR A 4 27.07 -35.18 -7.36
CA THR A 4 25.89 -35.69 -6.65
C THR A 4 25.20 -34.56 -5.88
N ARG A 5 23.86 -34.51 -5.92
CA ARG A 5 23.05 -33.54 -5.15
C ARG A 5 21.89 -34.25 -4.46
N LYS A 6 21.35 -33.65 -3.40
CA LYS A 6 20.11 -34.11 -2.75
C LYS A 6 18.90 -33.53 -3.46
N CYS A 7 17.88 -34.36 -3.68
CA CYS A 7 16.61 -33.94 -4.27
C CYS A 7 15.84 -33.03 -3.31
N ASN A 8 15.36 -31.88 -3.78
CA ASN A 8 14.60 -30.93 -2.94
C ASN A 8 13.21 -31.43 -2.49
N PHE A 9 12.76 -32.59 -2.97
CA PHE A 9 11.46 -33.15 -2.62
C PHE A 9 11.61 -34.40 -1.72
N CYS A 10 12.21 -35.46 -2.24
CA CYS A 10 12.36 -36.73 -1.51
C CYS A 10 13.66 -36.85 -0.72
N SER A 11 14.52 -35.82 -0.72
CA SER A 11 15.82 -35.76 -0.02
C SER A 11 16.85 -36.83 -0.40
N LYS A 12 16.55 -37.72 -1.35
CA LYS A 12 17.47 -38.74 -1.86
C LYS A 12 18.62 -38.11 -2.65
N SER A 13 19.83 -38.65 -2.50
CA SER A 13 20.99 -38.28 -3.32
C SER A 13 20.85 -38.85 -4.73
N PHE A 14 21.18 -38.04 -5.74
CA PHE A 14 21.16 -38.45 -7.14
C PHE A 14 22.31 -37.81 -7.91
N VAL A 15 22.71 -38.44 -9.01
CA VAL A 15 23.73 -37.91 -9.92
C VAL A 15 23.07 -36.90 -10.86
N THR A 16 23.54 -35.66 -10.86
CA THR A 16 22.96 -34.62 -11.72
C THR A 16 23.47 -34.75 -13.15
N ARG A 17 22.57 -34.68 -14.13
CA ARG A 17 22.92 -34.63 -15.56
C ARG A 17 23.26 -33.20 -16.03
N SER A 18 22.78 -32.20 -15.30
CA SER A 18 23.02 -30.77 -15.53
C SER A 18 23.21 -30.05 -14.19
N GLY A 19 24.05 -29.02 -14.15
CA GLY A 19 24.30 -28.21 -12.94
C GLY A 19 23.04 -27.53 -12.37
N VAL A 20 21.96 -27.42 -13.16
CA VAL A 20 20.70 -26.77 -12.78
C VAL A 20 19.67 -27.76 -12.23
N GLN A 21 19.92 -29.07 -12.30
CA GLN A 21 18.96 -30.10 -11.89
C GLN A 21 18.77 -30.12 -10.36
N LYS A 22 17.53 -29.90 -9.91
CA LYS A 22 17.14 -29.79 -8.47
C LYS A 22 16.40 -31.02 -7.93
N TYR A 23 15.92 -31.90 -8.82
CA TYR A 23 15.11 -33.07 -8.46
C TYR A 23 15.67 -34.33 -9.13
N CYS A 24 15.50 -35.47 -8.47
CA CYS A 24 15.98 -36.76 -8.95
C CYS A 24 15.17 -37.32 -10.12
N SER A 25 13.90 -36.92 -10.26
CA SER A 25 12.99 -37.37 -11.32
C SER A 25 11.92 -36.31 -11.63
N GLU A 26 11.30 -36.43 -12.80
CA GLU A 26 10.15 -35.58 -13.19
C GLU A 26 8.97 -35.76 -12.24
N ALA A 27 8.76 -36.97 -11.70
CA ALA A 27 7.75 -37.24 -10.69
C ALA A 27 7.96 -36.39 -9.42
N CYS A 28 9.19 -36.38 -8.87
CA CYS A 28 9.51 -35.54 -7.70
C CYS A 28 9.40 -34.04 -7.99
N GLN A 29 9.69 -33.61 -9.23
CA GLN A 29 9.48 -32.23 -9.64
C GLN A 29 7.99 -31.85 -9.70
N ALA A 30 7.16 -32.74 -10.24
CA ALA A 30 5.71 -32.56 -10.32
C ALA A 30 5.05 -32.56 -8.93
N GLU A 31 5.48 -33.44 -8.03
CA GLU A 31 5.01 -33.50 -6.64
C GLU A 31 5.42 -32.27 -5.85
N ALA A 32 6.68 -31.81 -5.99
CA ALA A 32 7.11 -30.55 -5.39
C ALA A 32 6.28 -29.35 -5.87
N LYS A 33 5.90 -29.32 -7.16
CA LYS A 33 5.03 -28.28 -7.71
C LYS A 33 3.61 -28.36 -7.16
N ARG A 34 3.05 -29.58 -7.04
CA ARG A 34 1.74 -29.83 -6.43
C ARG A 34 1.71 -29.40 -4.97
N ALA A 35 2.66 -29.86 -4.16
CA ALA A 35 2.76 -29.51 -2.74
C ALA A 35 2.85 -27.99 -2.50
N ARG A 36 3.65 -27.27 -3.30
CA ARG A 36 3.73 -25.79 -3.23
C ARG A 36 2.41 -25.11 -3.57
N THR A 37 1.67 -25.65 -4.54
CA THR A 37 0.39 -25.10 -4.97
C THR A 37 -0.69 -25.36 -3.93
N GLU A 38 -0.70 -26.56 -3.34
CA GLU A 38 -1.59 -26.94 -2.26
C GLU A 38 -1.34 -26.12 -0.98
N GLN A 39 -0.08 -25.92 -0.59
CA GLN A 39 0.26 -25.05 0.53
C GLN A 39 -0.25 -23.61 0.34
N LYS A 40 -0.11 -23.06 -0.89
CA LYS A 40 -0.67 -21.75 -1.24
C LYS A 40 -2.20 -21.74 -1.19
N ASN A 41 -2.84 -22.78 -1.71
CA ASN A 41 -4.30 -22.90 -1.69
C ASN A 41 -4.84 -23.07 -0.27
N ASN A 42 -4.15 -23.78 0.61
CA ASN A 42 -4.54 -23.96 2.02
C ASN A 42 -4.45 -22.65 2.80
N LEU A 43 -3.38 -21.87 2.58
CA LEU A 43 -3.28 -20.52 3.13
C LEU A 43 -4.42 -19.62 2.63
N PHE A 44 -4.74 -19.67 1.33
CA PHE A 44 -5.84 -18.89 0.76
C PHE A 44 -7.21 -19.32 1.32
N LYS A 45 -7.44 -20.63 1.48
CA LYS A 45 -8.66 -21.17 2.12
C LYS A 45 -8.79 -20.75 3.58
N ALA A 46 -7.70 -20.62 4.33
CA ALA A 46 -7.71 -20.17 5.71
C ALA A 46 -8.00 -18.66 5.86
N VAL A 47 -7.56 -17.84 4.90
CA VAL A 47 -7.72 -16.37 4.94
C VAL A 47 -9.05 -15.90 4.33
N ARG A 48 -9.62 -16.65 3.38
CA ARG A 48 -10.90 -16.32 2.72
C ARG A 48 -12.05 -16.02 3.70
N PRO A 49 -12.28 -16.77 4.79
CA PRO A 49 -13.35 -16.48 5.74
C PRO A 49 -13.16 -15.15 6.47
N LEU A 50 -11.92 -14.70 6.68
CA LEU A 50 -11.64 -13.40 7.32
C LEU A 50 -11.98 -12.24 6.40
N MET A 51 -11.71 -12.37 5.09
CA MET A 51 -12.09 -11.36 4.09
C MET A 51 -13.62 -11.25 3.96
N GLU A 52 -14.33 -12.37 3.94
CA GLU A 52 -15.80 -12.38 3.84
C GLU A 52 -16.49 -11.78 5.08
N ILE A 53 -15.88 -11.87 6.26
CA ILE A 53 -16.39 -11.25 7.49
C ILE A 53 -16.21 -9.73 7.48
N GLN A 54 -15.11 -9.21 6.90
CA GLN A 54 -14.83 -7.75 6.90
C GLN A 54 -15.85 -6.93 6.08
N HIS A 55 -16.47 -7.54 5.07
CA HIS A 55 -17.47 -6.89 4.21
C HIS A 55 -18.91 -7.01 4.73
N GLN A 56 -19.15 -7.78 5.81
CA GLN A 56 -20.48 -7.92 6.39
C GLN A 56 -20.77 -6.76 7.35
N GLU A 57 -21.86 -6.04 7.09
CA GLU A 57 -22.31 -4.93 7.95
C GLU A 57 -22.91 -5.42 9.27
N TYR A 58 -23.55 -6.60 9.26
CA TYR A 58 -24.19 -7.23 10.41
C TYR A 58 -23.44 -8.49 10.81
N LEU A 59 -22.92 -8.50 12.03
CA LEU A 59 -22.07 -9.56 12.54
C LEU A 59 -22.78 -10.32 13.66
N THR A 60 -22.69 -11.64 13.64
CA THR A 60 -23.02 -12.43 14.82
C THR A 60 -21.96 -12.22 15.90
N PHE A 61 -22.27 -12.56 17.14
CA PHE A 61 -21.33 -12.43 18.26
C PHE A 61 -20.02 -13.20 18.04
N SER A 62 -20.08 -14.37 17.39
CA SER A 62 -18.89 -15.14 17.02
C SER A 62 -18.06 -14.43 15.95
N LYS A 63 -18.69 -13.90 14.90
CA LYS A 63 -18.00 -13.17 13.83
C LYS A 63 -17.40 -11.86 14.34
N ALA A 64 -18.11 -11.13 15.20
CA ALA A 64 -17.60 -9.93 15.85
C ALA A 64 -16.36 -10.24 16.72
N ALA A 65 -16.33 -11.40 17.39
CA ALA A 65 -15.21 -11.81 18.24
C ALA A 65 -13.95 -12.08 17.40
N VAL A 66 -14.13 -12.76 16.27
CA VAL A 66 -13.06 -12.96 15.27
C VAL A 66 -12.59 -11.62 14.70
N LEU A 67 -13.52 -10.72 14.34
CA LEU A 67 -13.17 -9.41 13.76
C LEU A 67 -12.38 -8.54 14.75
N MET A 68 -12.77 -8.50 16.02
CA MET A 68 -12.05 -7.74 17.06
C MET A 68 -10.81 -8.46 17.62
N GLY A 69 -10.57 -9.72 17.23
CA GLY A 69 -9.46 -10.51 17.77
C GLY A 69 -9.61 -10.83 19.26
N CYS A 70 -10.83 -11.01 19.77
CA CYS A 70 -11.12 -11.22 21.19
C CYS A 70 -12.00 -12.46 21.43
N SER A 71 -12.22 -12.84 22.69
CA SER A 71 -13.08 -13.98 23.02
C SER A 71 -14.57 -13.64 22.87
N ARG A 72 -15.38 -14.63 22.50
CA ARG A 72 -16.85 -14.47 22.41
C ARG A 72 -17.47 -13.99 23.72
N GLN A 73 -16.93 -14.47 24.85
CA GLN A 73 -17.35 -14.06 26.19
C GLN A 73 -17.09 -12.57 26.45
N TYR A 74 -16.00 -12.02 25.95
CA TYR A 74 -15.69 -10.60 26.09
C TYR A 74 -16.72 -9.73 25.37
N ILE A 75 -17.16 -10.14 24.18
CA ILE A 75 -18.25 -9.44 23.47
C ILE A 75 -19.55 -9.48 24.24
N TYR A 76 -19.94 -10.64 24.80
CA TYR A 76 -21.11 -10.71 25.68
C TYR A 76 -20.99 -9.74 26.86
N LYS A 77 -19.80 -9.65 27.48
CA LYS A 77 -19.53 -8.70 28.56
C LYS A 77 -19.67 -7.25 28.08
N LEU A 78 -19.13 -6.88 26.92
CA LEU A 78 -19.24 -5.52 26.38
C LEU A 78 -20.69 -5.11 26.10
N VAL A 79 -21.50 -6.03 25.57
CA VAL A 79 -22.92 -5.79 25.32
C VAL A 79 -23.70 -5.70 26.64
N ALA A 80 -23.44 -6.58 27.60
CA ALA A 80 -24.08 -6.54 28.92
C ALA A 80 -23.74 -5.26 29.71
N LEU A 81 -22.52 -4.73 29.54
CA LEU A 81 -22.10 -3.45 30.12
C LEU A 81 -22.68 -2.23 29.38
N GLY A 82 -23.39 -2.43 28.27
CA GLY A 82 -23.94 -1.35 27.43
C GLY A 82 -22.89 -0.57 26.63
N LYS A 83 -21.63 -1.03 26.61
CA LYS A 83 -20.54 -0.37 25.86
C LYS A 83 -20.62 -0.64 24.37
N LEU A 84 -21.13 -1.81 23.99
CA LEU A 84 -21.33 -2.22 22.61
C LEU A 84 -22.82 -2.42 22.34
N LYS A 85 -23.34 -1.73 21.31
CA LYS A 85 -24.73 -1.88 20.90
C LYS A 85 -24.92 -3.19 20.13
N ALA A 86 -25.98 -3.92 20.49
CA ALA A 86 -26.39 -5.13 19.80
C ALA A 86 -27.91 -5.12 19.64
N SER A 87 -28.40 -5.62 18.50
CA SER A 87 -29.82 -5.76 18.21
C SER A 87 -30.23 -7.22 18.32
N ARG A 88 -31.23 -7.50 19.15
CA ARG A 88 -31.84 -8.83 19.29
C ARG A 88 -33.05 -8.90 18.36
N ILE A 89 -32.97 -9.74 17.33
CA ILE A 89 -34.07 -9.93 16.37
C ILE A 89 -34.95 -11.12 16.78
N SER A 90 -34.36 -12.10 17.47
CA SER A 90 -35.07 -13.28 17.96
C SER A 90 -34.42 -13.80 19.25
N ASN A 91 -35.07 -14.74 19.93
CA ASN A 91 -34.55 -15.34 21.16
C ASN A 91 -33.20 -16.06 20.98
N ARG A 92 -32.94 -16.57 19.78
CA ARG A 92 -31.67 -17.24 19.44
C ARG A 92 -30.72 -16.38 18.61
N MET A 93 -31.15 -15.18 18.19
CA MET A 93 -30.45 -14.38 17.19
C MET A 93 -30.24 -12.94 17.65
N ALA A 94 -28.97 -12.56 17.78
CA ALA A 94 -28.55 -11.20 18.05
C ALA A 94 -27.37 -10.83 17.14
N PHE A 95 -27.43 -9.60 16.61
CA PHE A 95 -26.44 -9.06 15.69
C PHE A 95 -25.83 -7.78 16.25
N ILE A 96 -24.59 -7.55 15.88
CA ILE A 96 -23.82 -6.33 16.17
C ILE A 96 -23.53 -5.68 14.82
N ARG A 97 -23.80 -4.39 14.68
CA ARG A 97 -23.41 -3.67 13.46
C ARG A 97 -21.91 -3.37 13.52
N LYS A 98 -21.22 -3.53 12.40
CA LYS A 98 -19.80 -3.19 12.29
C LYS A 98 -19.54 -1.72 12.67
N THR A 99 -20.44 -0.82 12.27
CA THR A 99 -20.38 0.61 12.61
C THR A 99 -20.50 0.89 14.11
N ASP A 100 -21.19 0.04 14.88
CA ASP A 100 -21.27 0.19 16.33
C ASP A 100 -19.96 -0.24 17.01
N ILE A 101 -19.26 -1.23 16.46
CA ILE A 101 -17.91 -1.62 16.89
C ILE A 101 -16.93 -0.47 16.59
N GLU A 102 -16.94 0.06 15.38
CA GLU A 102 -16.06 1.17 14.96
C GLU A 102 -16.31 2.42 15.82
N ARG A 103 -17.58 2.78 16.05
CA ARG A 103 -17.95 3.90 16.93
C ARG A 103 -17.49 3.69 18.37
N MET A 104 -17.59 2.47 18.89
CA MET A 104 -17.10 2.14 20.23
C MET A 104 -15.58 2.30 20.33
N LEU A 105 -14.84 1.90 19.30
CA LEU A 105 -13.37 2.02 19.26
C LEU A 105 -12.94 3.49 19.14
N GLU A 106 -13.58 4.26 18.26
CA GLU A 106 -13.36 5.70 18.10
C GLU A 106 -13.60 6.47 19.40
N GLY A 107 -14.68 6.14 20.12
CA GLY A 107 -15.02 6.77 21.39
C GLY A 107 -14.14 6.35 22.57
N ASN A 108 -13.27 5.34 22.41
CA ASN A 108 -12.44 4.82 23.49
C ASN A 108 -10.98 4.63 23.04
N PRO A 109 -10.28 5.74 22.69
CA PRO A 109 -8.89 5.68 22.26
C PRO A 109 -8.00 5.10 23.35
N TYR A 110 -6.93 4.42 22.94
CA TYR A 110 -5.99 3.83 23.89
C TYR A 110 -5.23 4.95 24.63
N HIS A 111 -5.52 5.10 25.91
CA HIS A 111 -4.68 5.88 26.81
C HIS A 111 -3.61 4.96 27.39
N ARG A 112 -2.34 5.26 27.09
CA ARG A 112 -1.19 4.54 27.65
C ARG A 112 -1.22 4.67 29.17
N VAL A 113 -1.59 3.60 29.86
CA VAL A 113 -1.51 3.53 31.31
C VAL A 113 -0.04 3.30 31.65
N LEU A 114 0.64 4.36 32.10
CA LEU A 114 1.96 4.22 32.71
C LEU A 114 1.80 3.44 34.02
N PRO A 115 2.60 2.39 34.29
CA PRO A 115 2.59 1.71 35.57
C PRO A 115 3.03 2.70 36.65
N GLY A 116 2.10 3.20 37.47
CA GLY A 116 2.42 4.11 38.58
C GLY A 116 1.35 5.14 38.97
N SER A 117 0.31 5.37 38.17
CA SER A 117 -0.74 6.36 38.50
C SER A 117 -2.13 5.72 38.54
N THR A 118 -2.51 5.11 39.65
CA THR A 118 -3.91 4.74 39.93
C THR A 118 -4.70 5.96 40.39
N SER A 119 -4.99 6.90 39.49
CA SER A 119 -6.10 7.82 39.67
C SER A 119 -7.29 7.29 38.87
N THR A 120 -8.19 6.59 39.55
CA THR A 120 -9.51 6.25 39.01
C THR A 120 -10.30 7.55 38.75
N PRO A 121 -10.88 7.76 37.56
CA PRO A 121 -11.90 8.79 37.42
C PRO A 121 -13.19 8.23 38.01
N ARG A 122 -13.60 8.75 39.16
CA ARG A 122 -14.93 8.50 39.72
C ARG A 122 -15.99 9.10 38.78
N LYS A 123 -17.07 8.34 38.63
CA LYS A 123 -18.35 8.74 38.04
C LYS A 123 -18.81 10.09 38.61
N SER A 124 -19.30 10.99 37.76
CA SER A 124 -20.29 11.99 38.14
C SER A 124 -21.31 12.15 37.01
N ALA A 125 -22.58 12.13 37.41
CA ALA A 125 -23.75 12.19 36.57
C ALA A 125 -24.07 13.62 36.08
N SER A 126 -24.86 13.65 35.00
CA SER A 126 -25.83 14.68 34.59
C SER A 126 -25.40 16.15 34.44
N SER A 127 -25.45 16.65 33.20
CA SER A 127 -26.31 17.80 32.83
C SER A 127 -26.19 18.10 31.32
N SER A 128 -27.32 18.13 30.60
CA SER A 128 -27.51 18.97 29.41
C SER A 128 -28.01 20.37 29.87
N PRO A 129 -28.10 21.47 29.06
CA PRO A 129 -28.09 21.55 27.58
C PRO A 129 -27.38 22.78 26.91
N LEU A 130 -27.32 22.76 25.56
CA LEU A 130 -27.33 23.87 24.56
C LEU A 130 -26.07 24.70 24.17
N ALA A 131 -25.86 24.70 22.83
CA ALA A 131 -25.50 25.80 21.91
C ALA A 131 -24.03 26.30 21.69
N LYS A 132 -23.58 26.06 20.44
CA LYS A 132 -22.69 26.86 19.55
C LYS A 132 -21.38 27.46 20.08
N LYS A 133 -20.24 26.94 19.57
CA LYS A 133 -19.19 27.78 18.97
C LYS A 133 -18.27 26.97 18.05
N GLU A 134 -18.25 27.31 16.76
CA GLU A 134 -17.18 26.96 15.83
C GLU A 134 -15.85 27.56 16.31
N LYS A 135 -14.75 26.80 16.29
CA LYS A 135 -13.54 27.08 15.50
C LYS A 135 -12.45 26.02 15.71
N ARG A 136 -11.92 25.54 14.57
CA ARG A 136 -10.53 25.12 14.31
C ARG A 136 -10.11 23.68 14.62
N GLU A 137 -10.25 22.85 13.57
CA GLU A 137 -9.23 21.95 13.00
C GLU A 137 -8.15 21.38 13.93
N LYS A 138 -8.14 20.05 14.04
CA LYS A 138 -6.93 19.23 13.92
C LYS A 138 -7.32 17.86 13.36
N GLU A 139 -7.01 17.69 12.09
CA GLU A 139 -7.12 16.47 11.31
C GLU A 139 -6.13 15.43 11.84
N THR A 140 -6.65 14.29 12.28
CA THR A 140 -5.96 12.99 12.21
C THR A 140 -6.98 11.93 11.86
N TYR A 141 -7.59 12.10 10.69
CA TYR A 141 -8.13 10.98 9.94
C TYR A 141 -7.06 10.68 8.90
N GLU A 142 -6.08 9.84 9.25
CA GLU A 142 -5.19 9.27 8.22
C GLU A 142 -6.04 8.30 7.39
N VAL A 143 -6.83 8.87 6.47
CA VAL A 143 -7.13 8.21 5.21
C VAL A 143 -5.77 7.80 4.70
N LEU A 144 -5.50 6.48 4.58
CA LEU A 144 -4.32 6.06 3.86
C LEU A 144 -4.47 6.58 2.44
N ASP A 145 -3.82 7.69 2.20
CA ASP A 145 -3.84 8.40 0.96
C ASP A 145 -3.04 7.54 -0.03
N PHE A 146 -3.77 6.90 -0.94
CA PHE A 146 -3.21 6.15 -2.05
C PHE A 146 -3.54 6.85 -3.37
N TYR A 147 -2.58 6.92 -4.28
CA TYR A 147 -2.82 7.23 -5.68
C TYR A 147 -3.18 5.97 -6.45
N SER A 148 -4.19 6.05 -7.32
CA SER A 148 -4.39 5.06 -8.37
C SER A 148 -3.21 5.09 -9.35
N GLY A 149 -2.82 3.94 -9.90
CA GLY A 149 -1.79 3.92 -10.93
C GLY A 149 -2.12 4.80 -12.14
N GLU A 150 -3.40 4.96 -12.47
CA GLU A 150 -3.87 5.89 -13.50
C GLU A 150 -3.65 7.36 -13.09
N GLU A 151 -3.91 7.70 -11.82
CA GLU A 151 -3.66 9.04 -11.28
C GLU A 151 -2.18 9.38 -11.30
N VAL A 152 -1.30 8.46 -10.89
CA VAL A 152 0.16 8.69 -10.93
C VAL A 152 0.64 8.91 -12.36
N MET A 153 0.12 8.14 -13.33
CA MET A 153 0.46 8.33 -14.74
C MET A 153 0.01 9.70 -15.26
N SER A 154 -1.17 10.17 -14.87
CA SER A 154 -1.71 11.46 -15.32
C SER A 154 -1.04 12.65 -14.64
N LEU A 155 -0.89 12.62 -13.31
CA LEU A 155 -0.30 13.70 -12.53
C LEU A 155 1.18 13.90 -12.86
N PHE A 156 1.94 12.81 -12.93
CA PHE A 156 3.38 12.87 -13.17
C PHE A 156 3.77 12.63 -14.63
N LYS A 157 2.79 12.48 -15.54
CA LYS A 157 2.98 12.26 -16.98
C LYS A 157 3.97 11.13 -17.30
N VAL A 158 3.91 10.04 -16.54
CA VAL A 158 4.82 8.89 -16.66
C VAL A 158 4.18 7.71 -17.38
N ARG A 159 5.00 6.91 -18.10
CA ARG A 159 4.55 5.66 -18.73
C ARG A 159 4.33 4.56 -17.69
N GLN A 160 3.32 3.72 -17.93
CA GLN A 160 2.95 2.62 -17.04
C GLN A 160 4.09 1.64 -16.73
N SER A 161 4.82 1.18 -17.76
CA SER A 161 5.95 0.25 -17.57
C SER A 161 7.08 0.87 -16.74
N TRP A 162 7.32 2.17 -16.92
CA TRP A 162 8.30 2.91 -16.13
C TRP A 162 7.85 3.04 -14.68
N LEU A 163 6.58 3.35 -14.44
CA LEU A 163 6.00 3.42 -13.09
C LEU A 163 6.19 2.08 -12.35
N TYR A 164 5.88 0.95 -12.98
CA TYR A 164 6.04 -0.37 -12.35
C TYR A 164 7.48 -0.74 -12.01
N THR A 165 8.40 -0.50 -12.96
CA THR A 165 9.82 -0.80 -12.76
C THR A 165 10.44 0.11 -11.70
N THR A 166 10.05 1.38 -11.70
CA THR A 166 10.54 2.40 -10.76
C THR A 166 9.99 2.17 -9.35
N ALA A 167 8.69 1.88 -9.21
CA ALA A 167 8.08 1.56 -7.91
C ALA A 167 8.74 0.33 -7.26
N LYS A 168 9.06 -0.70 -8.07
CA LYS A 168 9.78 -1.89 -7.60
C LYS A 168 11.22 -1.57 -7.18
N ARG A 169 11.93 -0.74 -7.95
CA ARG A 169 13.33 -0.36 -7.69
C ARG A 169 13.47 0.50 -6.42
N ASN A 170 12.53 1.41 -6.20
CA ASN A 170 12.52 2.33 -5.06
C ASN A 170 11.71 1.82 -3.86
N ARG A 171 11.24 0.56 -3.91
CA ARG A 171 10.46 -0.07 -2.83
C ARG A 171 9.25 0.76 -2.40
N ILE A 172 8.57 1.40 -3.35
CA ILE A 172 7.33 2.13 -3.09
C ILE A 172 6.26 1.10 -2.70
N PRO A 173 5.55 1.26 -1.57
CA PRO A 173 4.47 0.35 -1.18
C PRO A 173 3.35 0.33 -2.23
N ILE A 174 2.95 -0.88 -2.65
CA ILE A 174 1.89 -1.12 -3.65
C ILE A 174 0.77 -1.94 -3.02
N CYS A 175 -0.47 -1.47 -3.16
CA CYS A 175 -1.68 -2.20 -2.80
C CYS A 175 -2.44 -2.57 -4.08
N ARG A 176 -2.85 -3.83 -4.21
CA ARG A 176 -3.64 -4.29 -5.36
C ARG A 176 -5.09 -4.51 -4.95
N ILE A 177 -6.00 -3.67 -5.45
CA ILE A 177 -7.44 -3.72 -5.14
C ILE A 177 -8.19 -3.87 -6.48
N ALA A 178 -9.05 -4.89 -6.58
CA ALA A 178 -9.85 -5.17 -7.78
C ALA A 178 -9.03 -5.23 -9.09
N GLY A 179 -7.80 -5.76 -9.03
CA GLY A 179 -6.93 -5.86 -10.21
C GLY A 179 -6.17 -4.58 -10.57
N LYS A 180 -6.49 -3.43 -9.96
CA LYS A 180 -5.77 -2.16 -10.12
C LYS A 180 -4.69 -2.00 -9.06
N ASN A 181 -3.61 -1.29 -9.40
CA ASN A 181 -2.49 -1.02 -8.51
C ASN A 181 -2.62 0.39 -7.92
N TYR A 182 -2.45 0.49 -6.61
CA TYR A 182 -2.49 1.72 -5.83
C TYR A 182 -1.15 1.92 -5.14
N TYR A 183 -0.69 3.17 -5.10
CA TYR A 183 0.63 3.56 -4.59
C TYR A 183 0.46 4.52 -3.40
N SER A 184 1.30 4.40 -2.38
CA SER A 184 1.27 5.33 -1.24
C SER A 184 1.60 6.76 -1.68
N LYS A 185 0.70 7.74 -1.44
CA LYS A 185 0.94 9.15 -1.80
C LYS A 185 2.24 9.65 -1.19
N LYS A 186 2.46 9.46 0.11
CA LYS A 186 3.71 9.87 0.80
C LYS A 186 5.00 9.42 0.08
N HIS A 187 5.07 8.16 -0.34
CA HIS A 187 6.25 7.62 -1.02
C HIS A 187 6.36 8.05 -2.49
N VAL A 188 5.22 8.21 -3.15
CA VAL A 188 5.15 8.75 -4.51
C VAL A 188 5.62 10.21 -4.47
N ASP A 189 5.04 11.02 -3.59
CA ASP A 189 5.35 12.41 -3.40
C ASP A 189 6.76 12.62 -2.87
N GLU A 190 7.36 11.73 -2.07
CA GLU A 190 8.77 11.83 -1.67
C GLU A 190 9.70 11.43 -2.83
N PHE A 191 9.33 10.42 -3.61
CA PHE A 191 10.10 10.00 -4.79
C PHE A 191 10.06 11.04 -5.91
N PHE A 192 8.92 11.69 -6.11
CA PHE A 192 8.75 12.86 -6.97
C PHE A 192 9.07 14.17 -6.22
N GLY A 193 9.45 14.09 -4.94
CA GLY A 193 9.40 15.15 -3.91
C GLY A 193 10.46 16.20 -3.93
N MET A 194 11.19 16.28 -5.03
CA MET A 194 11.88 17.48 -5.44
C MET A 194 11.75 17.60 -6.95
N ALA A 195 10.52 17.67 -7.45
CA ALA A 195 10.30 18.48 -8.63
C ALA A 195 10.67 19.91 -8.23
N ILE A 196 11.97 20.23 -8.36
CA ILE A 196 12.49 21.55 -8.72
C ILE A 196 11.37 22.29 -9.42
N ASP A 197 11.05 23.51 -9.00
CA ASP A 197 10.02 24.40 -9.55
C ASP A 197 10.00 24.38 -11.09
N THR A 198 9.42 23.33 -11.67
CA THR A 198 9.27 23.14 -13.11
C THR A 198 8.21 24.12 -13.62
N SER A 199 7.45 24.69 -12.69
CA SER A 199 6.58 25.85 -12.83
C SER A 199 7.33 27.14 -13.18
N ASN A 200 8.61 27.30 -12.80
CA ASN A 200 9.38 28.52 -13.10
C ASN A 200 9.99 28.50 -14.52
N ILE A 201 9.98 27.34 -15.19
CA ILE A 201 10.53 27.18 -16.54
C ILE A 201 9.36 27.11 -17.52
N THR A 202 9.10 28.24 -18.18
CA THR A 202 8.02 28.39 -19.16
C THR A 202 8.31 27.69 -20.48
N ASP A 203 9.58 27.63 -20.90
CA ASP A 203 9.95 27.16 -22.23
C ASP A 203 10.73 25.83 -22.19
N TRP A 204 10.10 24.79 -22.72
CA TRP A 204 10.64 23.44 -22.85
C TRP A 204 10.79 23.07 -24.32
N LEU A 205 11.97 22.60 -24.72
CA LEU A 205 12.25 22.14 -26.09
C LEU A 205 12.33 20.64 -26.17
N LEU A 206 11.76 20.09 -27.24
CA LEU A 206 11.95 18.69 -27.61
C LEU A 206 13.39 18.45 -28.11
N ILE A 207 13.80 17.18 -28.13
CA ILE A 207 15.09 16.80 -28.73
C ILE A 207 15.17 17.32 -30.17
N GLU A 208 14.14 17.05 -30.98
CA GLU A 208 14.08 17.41 -32.41
C GLU A 208 14.15 18.94 -32.61
N GLU A 209 13.38 19.70 -31.83
CA GLU A 209 13.38 21.17 -31.86
C GLU A 209 14.73 21.75 -31.40
N ALA A 210 15.39 21.11 -30.43
CA ALA A 210 16.72 21.49 -29.99
C ALA A 210 17.81 21.15 -31.02
N GLU A 211 17.62 20.11 -31.85
CA GLU A 211 18.51 19.86 -33.00
C GLU A 211 18.40 20.97 -34.03
N GLU A 212 17.18 21.40 -34.37
CA GLU A 212 16.94 22.45 -35.37
C GLU A 212 17.44 23.83 -34.91
N LEU A 213 17.15 24.20 -33.67
CA LEU A 213 17.53 25.52 -33.14
C LEU A 213 19.02 25.63 -32.81
N PHE A 214 19.63 24.56 -32.30
CA PHE A 214 20.99 24.61 -31.77
C PHE A 214 22.02 23.84 -32.61
N GLY A 215 21.59 23.12 -33.65
CA GLY A 215 22.46 22.31 -34.52
C GLY A 215 23.17 21.17 -33.79
N MET A 216 22.66 20.74 -32.63
CA MET A 216 23.27 19.70 -31.80
C MET A 216 22.64 18.34 -32.06
N LYS A 217 23.44 17.30 -32.24
CA LYS A 217 22.94 15.91 -32.26
C LYS A 217 22.36 15.52 -30.88
N PRO A 218 21.36 14.60 -30.79
CA PRO A 218 20.73 14.19 -29.53
C PRO A 218 21.66 13.59 -28.47
N SER A 219 22.76 12.97 -28.92
CA SER A 219 23.79 12.44 -28.05
C SER A 219 24.60 13.55 -27.40
N ALA A 220 24.95 14.59 -28.17
CA ALA A 220 25.65 15.77 -27.68
C ALA A 220 24.76 16.57 -26.73
N LEU A 221 23.49 16.77 -27.08
CA LEU A 221 22.51 17.47 -26.22
C LEU A 221 22.37 16.80 -24.84
N ARG A 222 22.28 15.47 -24.80
CA ARG A 222 22.24 14.69 -23.53
C ARG A 222 23.50 14.88 -22.70
N ALA A 223 24.67 14.80 -23.33
CA ALA A 223 25.94 14.99 -22.63
C ALA A 223 26.10 16.43 -22.11
N TYR A 224 25.64 17.41 -22.89
CA TYR A 224 25.68 18.83 -22.54
C TYR A 224 24.77 19.13 -21.34
N ALA A 225 23.52 18.68 -21.39
CA ALA A 225 22.57 18.85 -20.30
C ALA A 225 23.07 18.22 -18.99
N TYR A 226 23.72 17.06 -19.06
CA TYR A 226 24.32 16.42 -17.89
C TYR A 226 25.49 17.23 -17.32
N ARG A 227 26.40 17.71 -18.17
CA ARG A 227 27.59 18.48 -17.75
C ARG A 227 27.23 19.79 -17.08
N HIS A 228 26.24 20.50 -17.63
CA HIS A 228 25.83 21.81 -17.14
C HIS A 228 24.64 21.78 -16.19
N LYS A 229 24.23 20.58 -15.76
CA LYS A 229 23.07 20.35 -14.86
C LYS A 229 21.81 21.08 -15.32
N ILE A 230 21.57 21.09 -16.64
CA ILE A 230 20.37 21.71 -17.22
C ILE A 230 19.14 20.93 -16.73
N PRO A 231 18.11 21.61 -16.21
CA PRO A 231 16.86 20.97 -15.84
C PRO A 231 16.27 20.19 -17.03
N THR A 232 16.00 18.90 -16.81
CA THR A 232 15.38 18.03 -17.82
C THR A 232 14.05 17.52 -17.31
N LYS A 233 13.05 17.51 -18.19
CA LYS A 233 11.71 17.03 -17.90
C LYS A 233 11.41 15.84 -18.79
N ARG A 234 10.88 14.75 -18.22
CA ARG A 234 10.44 13.59 -19.01
C ARG A 234 8.93 13.50 -18.96
N GLU A 235 8.28 13.66 -20.11
CA GLU A 235 6.85 13.42 -20.26
C GLU A 235 6.64 12.29 -21.27
N TYR A 236 5.91 11.23 -20.87
CA TYR A 236 5.51 10.10 -21.72
C TYR A 236 6.65 9.39 -22.49
N GLY A 237 7.89 9.49 -21.99
CA GLY A 237 9.08 8.90 -22.60
C GLY A 237 9.85 9.83 -23.53
N ARG A 238 9.34 11.04 -23.79
CA ARG A 238 10.06 12.13 -24.44
C ARG A 238 10.80 12.94 -23.39
N THR A 239 12.00 13.40 -23.74
CA THR A 239 12.83 14.24 -22.87
C THR A 239 12.80 15.65 -23.41
N TYR A 240 12.48 16.59 -22.53
CA TYR A 240 12.44 18.01 -22.80
C TYR A 240 13.56 18.70 -22.03
N TYR A 241 14.14 19.71 -22.64
CA TYR A 241 15.21 20.52 -22.07
C TYR A 241 14.71 21.95 -21.89
N SER A 242 15.15 22.63 -20.83
CA SER A 242 14.84 24.05 -20.64
C SER A 242 15.51 24.87 -21.74
N LYS A 243 14.72 25.63 -22.50
CA LYS A 243 15.23 26.54 -23.54
C LYS A 243 16.08 27.66 -22.95
N SER A 244 15.60 28.30 -21.89
CA SER A 244 16.28 29.41 -21.24
C SER A 244 17.69 29.03 -20.77
N HIS A 245 17.83 27.86 -20.16
CA HIS A 245 19.13 27.36 -19.69
C HIS A 245 20.06 26.94 -20.84
N LEU A 246 19.51 26.49 -21.97
CA LEU A 246 20.31 26.21 -23.17
C LEU A 246 20.80 27.50 -23.85
N ASP A 247 19.97 28.54 -23.87
CA ASP A 247 20.30 29.86 -24.43
C ASP A 247 21.32 30.62 -23.55
N GLU A 248 21.17 30.59 -22.23
CA GLU A 248 22.07 31.26 -21.28
C GLU A 248 23.52 30.72 -21.36
N LEU A 249 23.70 29.42 -21.59
CA LEU A 249 25.01 28.80 -21.69
C LEU A 249 25.71 29.01 -23.04
N ARG A 250 25.03 29.67 -23.99
CA ARG A 250 25.53 29.95 -25.35
C ARG A 250 25.70 31.44 -25.67
N ARG A 251 25.37 32.34 -24.74
CA ARG A 251 25.79 33.76 -24.78
C ARG A 251 27.24 33.90 -24.34
#